data_AF-A0A0H4VQM2-F1
#
_entry.id   AF-A0A0H4VQM2-F1
#
_cell.length_a   1.000
_cell.length_b   1.000
_cell.length_c   1.000
_cell.angle_alpha   90.00
_cell.angle_beta   90.00
_cell.angle_gamma   90.00
#
_symmetry.space_group_name_H-M   'P 1'
#
loop_
_entity.id
_entity.type
_entity.pdbx_description
1 polymer ?
#
loop_
_entity_poly.entity_id
_entity_poly.type
_entity_poly.pdbx_seq_one_letter_code
_entity_poly.pdbx_strand_id
1 'polypeptide(L)'
;MRKELKDFNWHVYGLSLSDYEYTFQIVTEVIRDRKKQLQQKIDTLEVFDGDGNLIDLSTGEGDEAIDDISYYNYIENLYLWHFGLWRLQGVFEGILKQEFFHQEKLPGLKSKLDFIKKLNYRISQSDYDEILEWGKLRNALSHHPPEQYRPCELEEKDLKEYYELVKRITEDLLEQKEKNNDPTKTPMR
;
A
#
# COMPACT_ATOMS: atom_id res chain seq x y z
N MET A 1 -2.49 -0.66 -26.17
CA MET A 1 -2.81 0.12 -24.96
C MET A 1 -1.67 1.13 -24.68
N ARG A 2 -1.99 2.41 -24.44
CA ARG A 2 -1.20 3.37 -23.62
C ARG A 2 0.02 4.13 -24.22
N LYS A 3 -0.09 4.92 -25.30
CA LYS A 3 0.85 6.07 -25.42
C LYS A 3 0.36 7.18 -24.50
N GLU A 4 -0.89 7.59 -24.67
CA GLU A 4 -1.63 8.53 -23.82
C GLU A 4 -1.64 8.12 -22.33
N LEU A 5 -1.91 6.84 -22.01
CA LEU A 5 -1.87 6.37 -20.62
C LEU A 5 -0.44 6.23 -20.05
N LYS A 6 0.61 6.50 -20.84
CA LYS A 6 2.01 6.68 -20.39
C LYS A 6 2.43 8.16 -20.43
N ASP A 7 1.69 9.00 -21.14
CA ASP A 7 1.90 10.45 -21.39
C ASP A 7 1.05 11.31 -20.45
N PHE A 8 0.79 10.83 -19.23
CA PHE A 8 0.21 11.69 -18.20
C PHE A 8 1.28 12.67 -17.72
N ASN A 9 0.96 13.97 -17.73
CA ASN A 9 1.77 15.03 -17.13
C ASN A 9 1.83 14.88 -15.59
N TRP A 10 2.49 13.82 -15.10
CA TRP A 10 2.73 13.57 -13.68
C TRP A 10 3.45 14.74 -13.00
N HIS A 11 4.12 15.56 -13.79
CA HIS A 11 4.84 16.77 -13.38
C HIS A 11 3.94 17.93 -12.91
N VAL A 12 2.64 17.92 -13.21
CA VAL A 12 1.78 19.09 -12.95
C VAL A 12 1.42 19.21 -11.48
N TYR A 13 1.19 18.10 -10.79
CA TYR A 13 0.84 18.08 -9.35
C TYR A 13 1.80 17.27 -8.49
N GLY A 14 2.68 16.44 -9.08
CA GLY A 14 3.68 15.66 -8.35
C GLY A 14 3.10 14.65 -7.35
N LEU A 15 3.96 13.90 -6.69
CA LEU A 15 3.59 13.15 -5.48
C LEU A 15 4.04 13.94 -4.25
N SER A 16 3.31 13.79 -3.16
CA SER A 16 3.46 14.56 -1.93
C SER A 16 3.26 13.70 -0.69
N LEU A 17 3.58 14.25 0.49
CA LEU A 17 3.37 13.56 1.77
C LEU A 17 1.90 13.19 2.02
N SER A 18 0.93 13.99 1.53
CA SER A 18 -0.49 13.69 1.70
C SER A 18 -0.94 12.46 0.92
N ASP A 19 -0.21 12.06 -0.13
CA ASP A 19 -0.52 10.84 -0.88
C ASP A 19 -0.39 9.57 -0.03
N TYR A 20 0.48 9.58 1.00
CA TYR A 20 0.57 8.47 1.95
C TYR A 20 -0.71 8.32 2.76
N GLU A 21 -1.17 9.43 3.34
CA GLU A 21 -2.38 9.47 4.16
C GLU A 21 -3.61 9.13 3.33
N TYR A 22 -3.74 9.72 2.14
CA TYR A 22 -4.83 9.41 1.22
C TYR A 22 -4.85 7.94 0.82
N THR A 23 -3.68 7.33 0.57
CA THR A 23 -3.58 5.90 0.28
C THR A 23 -4.04 5.03 1.45
N PHE A 24 -3.63 5.36 2.67
CA PHE A 24 -4.05 4.62 3.86
C PHE A 24 -5.57 4.77 4.09
N GLN A 25 -6.08 6.00 4.00
CA GLN A 25 -7.52 6.31 4.16
C GLN A 25 -8.37 5.55 3.14
N ILE A 26 -8.06 5.64 1.84
CA ILE A 26 -8.90 5.01 0.81
C ILE A 26 -8.95 3.49 0.96
N VAL A 27 -7.82 2.84 1.28
CA VAL A 27 -7.79 1.38 1.47
C VAL A 27 -8.61 0.97 2.68
N THR A 28 -8.42 1.66 3.81
CA THR A 28 -9.14 1.33 5.05
C THR A 28 -10.63 1.61 4.95
N GLU A 29 -11.03 2.71 4.31
CA GLU A 29 -12.44 3.05 4.07
C GLU A 29 -13.12 2.04 3.15
N VAL A 30 -12.50 1.67 2.03
CA VAL A 30 -13.06 0.68 1.10
C VAL A 30 -13.24 -0.67 1.79
N ILE A 31 -12.25 -1.14 2.56
CA ILE A 31 -12.36 -2.40 3.31
C ILE A 31 -13.45 -2.31 4.38
N ARG A 32 -13.54 -1.19 5.11
CA ARG A 32 -14.59 -0.97 6.11
C ARG A 32 -15.97 -1.02 5.48
N ASP A 33 -16.16 -0.37 4.34
CA ASP A 33 -17.44 -0.37 3.65
C ASP A 33 -17.78 -1.74 3.05
N ARG A 34 -16.80 -2.48 2.55
CA ARG A 34 -16.97 -3.86 2.11
C ARG A 34 -17.38 -4.80 3.24
N LYS A 35 -16.85 -4.61 4.46
CA LYS A 35 -17.30 -5.34 5.65
C LYS A 35 -18.77 -5.05 5.97
N LYS A 36 -19.21 -3.78 5.85
CA LYS A 36 -20.64 -3.43 6.02
C LYS A 36 -21.51 -4.06 4.93
N GLN A 37 -21.06 -4.06 3.68
CA GLN A 37 -21.77 -4.68 2.57
C GLN A 37 -21.86 -6.21 2.73
N LEU A 38 -20.81 -6.85 3.26
CA LEU A 38 -20.85 -8.26 3.62
C LEU A 38 -21.95 -8.53 4.66
N GLN A 39 -21.98 -7.75 5.73
CA GLN A 39 -23.01 -7.91 6.76
C GLN A 39 -24.42 -7.76 6.18
N GLN A 40 -24.65 -6.73 5.37
CA GLN A 40 -25.94 -6.54 4.68
C GLN A 40 -26.29 -7.75 3.80
N LYS A 41 -25.31 -8.30 3.07
CA LYS A 41 -25.52 -9.46 2.22
C LYS A 41 -25.88 -10.71 3.03
N ILE A 42 -25.26 -10.90 4.19
CA ILE A 42 -25.58 -12.00 5.12
C ILE A 42 -27.00 -11.81 5.69
N ASP A 43 -27.34 -10.59 6.13
CA ASP A 43 -28.64 -10.28 6.73
C ASP A 43 -29.82 -10.48 5.75
N THR A 44 -29.56 -10.35 4.43
CA THR A 44 -30.56 -10.55 3.37
C THR A 44 -30.40 -11.89 2.63
N LEU A 45 -29.55 -12.79 3.11
CA LEU A 45 -29.26 -14.04 2.42
C LEU A 45 -30.45 -15.00 2.56
N GLU A 46 -31.01 -15.42 1.43
CA GLU A 46 -32.01 -16.49 1.38
C GLU A 46 -31.31 -17.77 0.91
N VAL A 47 -31.25 -18.78 1.80
CA VAL A 47 -30.69 -20.10 1.50
C VAL A 47 -31.84 -21.09 1.45
N PHE A 48 -31.83 -21.96 0.43
CA PHE A 48 -32.88 -22.97 0.24
C PHE A 48 -32.27 -24.36 0.36
N ASP A 49 -33.04 -25.30 0.93
CA ASP A 49 -32.67 -26.71 0.97
C ASP A 49 -32.85 -27.38 -0.41
N GLY A 50 -32.53 -28.68 -0.50
CA GLY A 50 -32.67 -29.46 -1.73
C GLY A 50 -34.12 -29.66 -2.21
N ASP A 51 -35.10 -29.39 -1.35
CA ASP A 51 -36.53 -29.48 -1.63
C ASP A 51 -37.16 -28.11 -1.94
N GLY A 52 -36.38 -27.03 -1.86
CA GLY A 52 -36.79 -25.66 -2.16
C GLY A 52 -37.42 -24.89 -0.98
N ASN A 53 -37.27 -25.38 0.26
CA ASN A 53 -37.72 -24.65 1.45
C ASN A 53 -36.66 -23.67 1.92
N LEU A 54 -37.10 -22.50 2.42
CA LEU A 54 -36.20 -21.48 2.97
C LEU A 54 -35.62 -21.97 4.32
N ILE A 55 -34.30 -21.92 4.44
CA ILE A 55 -33.54 -22.27 5.64
C ILE A 55 -33.51 -21.07 6.60
N ASP A 56 -33.79 -21.33 7.87
CA ASP A 56 -33.61 -20.34 8.95
C ASP A 56 -32.13 -20.26 9.35
N LEU A 57 -31.46 -19.17 8.98
CA LEU A 57 -30.04 -18.99 9.29
C LEU A 57 -29.73 -18.97 10.80
N SER A 58 -30.72 -18.76 11.67
CA SER A 58 -30.51 -18.80 13.12
C SER A 58 -30.28 -20.22 13.68
N THR A 59 -30.57 -21.26 12.88
CA THR A 59 -30.35 -22.66 13.26
C THR A 59 -28.92 -23.15 12.97
N GLY A 60 -28.13 -22.36 12.22
CA GLY A 60 -26.79 -22.73 11.74
C GLY A 60 -26.79 -23.61 10.49
N GLU A 61 -27.95 -24.00 9.97
CA GLU A 61 -28.05 -24.85 8.76
C GLU A 61 -27.56 -24.13 7.48
N GLY A 62 -27.48 -22.80 7.50
CA GLY A 62 -26.93 -21.98 6.40
C GLY A 62 -25.49 -21.52 6.59
N ASP A 63 -24.78 -22.02 7.61
CA ASP A 63 -23.42 -21.56 7.95
C ASP A 63 -22.43 -21.77 6.79
N GLU A 64 -22.55 -22.85 6.01
CA GLU A 64 -21.69 -23.11 4.86
C GLU A 64 -21.80 -22.01 3.79
N ALA A 65 -23.02 -21.51 3.53
CA ALA A 65 -23.24 -20.43 2.58
C ALA A 65 -22.68 -19.09 3.09
N ILE A 66 -22.77 -18.84 4.41
CA ILE A 66 -22.20 -17.66 5.06
C ILE A 66 -20.67 -17.71 5.02
N ASP A 67 -20.09 -18.87 5.31
CA ASP A 67 -18.65 -19.11 5.29
C ASP A 67 -18.07 -18.90 3.89
N ASP A 68 -18.73 -19.42 2.85
CA ASP A 68 -18.33 -19.23 1.46
C ASP A 68 -18.29 -17.75 1.07
N ILE A 69 -19.37 -17.01 1.34
CA ILE A 69 -19.43 -15.57 1.02
C ILE A 69 -18.38 -14.78 1.81
N SER A 70 -18.20 -15.13 3.09
CA SER A 70 -17.21 -14.51 3.96
C SER A 70 -15.78 -14.78 3.49
N TYR A 71 -15.50 -15.99 3.02
CA TYR A 71 -14.21 -16.38 2.48
C TYR A 71 -13.84 -15.56 1.24
N TYR A 72 -14.76 -15.40 0.27
CA TYR A 72 -14.49 -14.57 -0.90
C TYR A 72 -14.30 -13.10 -0.54
N ASN A 73 -15.10 -12.57 0.40
CA ASN A 73 -14.91 -11.21 0.87
C ASN A 73 -13.55 -11.01 1.54
N TYR A 74 -13.10 -11.97 2.34
CA TYR A 74 -11.79 -12.00 2.96
C TYR A 74 -10.66 -11.99 1.92
N ILE A 75 -10.71 -12.86 0.91
CA ILE A 75 -9.71 -12.90 -0.17
C ILE A 75 -9.64 -11.57 -0.93
N GLU A 76 -10.80 -10.98 -1.26
CA GLU A 76 -10.86 -9.67 -1.92
C GLU A 76 -10.31 -8.54 -1.03
N ASN A 77 -10.50 -8.60 0.28
CA ASN A 77 -9.92 -7.62 1.20
C ASN A 77 -8.40 -7.76 1.31
N LEU A 78 -7.84 -8.97 1.23
CA LEU A 78 -6.39 -9.16 1.16
C LEU A 78 -5.78 -8.46 -0.07
N TYR A 79 -6.45 -8.54 -1.22
CA TYR A 79 -6.02 -7.80 -2.42
C TYR A 79 -5.98 -6.28 -2.20
N LEU A 80 -6.92 -5.73 -1.44
CA LEU A 80 -6.93 -4.31 -1.11
C LEU A 80 -5.77 -3.93 -0.18
N TRP A 81 -5.42 -4.79 0.79
CA TRP A 81 -4.22 -4.60 1.61
C TRP A 81 -2.93 -4.65 0.78
N HIS A 82 -2.83 -5.62 -0.13
CA HIS A 82 -1.69 -5.74 -1.05
C HIS A 82 -1.54 -4.48 -1.91
N PHE A 83 -2.66 -3.99 -2.45
CA PHE A 83 -2.70 -2.73 -3.19
C PHE A 83 -2.22 -1.55 -2.34
N GLY A 84 -2.62 -1.47 -1.07
CA GLY A 84 -2.14 -0.45 -0.14
C GLY A 84 -0.62 -0.43 -0.04
N LEU A 85 0.02 -1.58 0.20
CA LEU A 85 1.48 -1.69 0.22
C LEU A 85 2.11 -1.27 -1.11
N TRP A 86 1.54 -1.72 -2.23
CA TRP A 86 2.05 -1.38 -3.57
C TRP A 86 2.00 0.12 -3.82
N ARG A 87 0.88 0.75 -3.47
CA ARG A 87 0.68 2.18 -3.67
C ARG A 87 1.59 2.99 -2.76
N LEU A 88 1.72 2.65 -1.47
CA LEU A 88 2.62 3.34 -0.54
C LEU A 88 4.08 3.28 -1.01
N GLN A 89 4.56 2.10 -1.43
CA GLN A 89 5.90 1.99 -1.99
C GLN A 89 6.05 2.81 -3.28
N GLY A 90 5.01 2.84 -4.12
CA GLY A 90 4.97 3.67 -5.33
C GLY A 90 5.01 5.17 -5.04
N VAL A 91 4.29 5.64 -4.01
CA VAL A 91 4.37 7.04 -3.53
C VAL A 91 5.80 7.35 -3.11
N PHE A 92 6.39 6.50 -2.25
CA PHE A 92 7.75 6.67 -1.75
C PHE A 92 8.79 6.75 -2.85
N GLU A 93 8.85 5.75 -3.72
CA GLU A 93 9.80 5.74 -4.84
C GLU A 93 9.57 6.92 -5.81
N GLY A 94 8.32 7.36 -5.95
CA GLY A 94 7.94 8.50 -6.79
C GLY A 94 8.43 9.84 -6.23
N ILE A 95 8.21 10.09 -4.94
CA ILE A 95 8.73 11.29 -4.25
C ILE A 95 10.25 11.30 -4.29
N LEU A 96 10.90 10.17 -3.99
CA LEU A 96 12.36 10.08 -4.05
C LEU A 96 12.91 10.46 -5.43
N LYS A 97 12.27 9.95 -6.49
CA LYS A 97 12.63 10.28 -7.86
C LYS A 97 12.43 11.75 -8.16
N GLN A 98 11.25 12.30 -7.85
CA GLN A 98 10.92 13.70 -8.09
C GLN A 98 11.92 14.65 -7.42
N GLU A 99 12.26 14.35 -6.17
CA GLU A 99 12.96 15.31 -5.31
C GLU A 99 14.48 15.20 -5.35
N PHE A 100 15.03 14.00 -5.60
CA PHE A 100 16.47 13.75 -5.45
C PHE A 100 17.16 13.30 -6.73
N PHE A 101 16.46 12.64 -7.65
CA PHE A 101 17.09 12.04 -8.83
C PHE A 101 16.19 12.02 -10.08
N HIS A 102 15.53 13.14 -10.37
CA HIS A 102 14.54 13.26 -11.46
C HIS A 102 15.00 12.80 -12.85
N GLN A 103 16.30 12.91 -13.16
CA GLN A 103 16.90 12.50 -14.43
C GLN A 103 17.33 11.04 -14.48
N GLU A 104 17.49 10.40 -13.32
CA GLU A 104 18.04 9.05 -13.22
C GLU A 104 16.94 7.98 -13.33
N LYS A 105 17.30 6.86 -13.97
CA LYS A 105 16.44 5.67 -14.07
C LYS A 105 17.03 4.55 -13.22
N LEU A 106 16.59 4.47 -11.97
CA LEU A 106 17.09 3.51 -10.99
C LEU A 106 16.12 2.31 -10.83
N PRO A 107 16.57 1.07 -11.10
CA PRO A 107 15.71 -0.11 -11.04
C PRO A 107 15.55 -0.67 -9.62
N GLY A 108 14.30 -0.74 -9.16
CA GLY A 108 13.97 -1.29 -7.85
C GLY A 108 14.26 -0.34 -6.67
N LEU A 109 13.87 -0.77 -5.47
CA LEU A 109 13.90 0.05 -4.25
C LEU A 109 15.33 0.23 -3.73
N LYS A 110 16.09 -0.86 -3.65
CA LYS A 110 17.48 -0.84 -3.14
C LYS A 110 18.37 0.14 -3.89
N SER A 111 18.35 0.14 -5.22
CA SER A 111 19.20 1.05 -6.00
C SER A 111 18.85 2.51 -5.76
N LYS A 112 17.57 2.82 -5.49
CA LYS A 112 17.11 4.18 -5.20
C LYS A 112 17.62 4.62 -3.83
N LEU A 113 17.48 3.79 -2.80
CA LEU A 113 18.00 4.07 -1.46
C LEU A 113 19.53 4.22 -1.45
N ASP A 114 20.24 3.35 -2.17
CA ASP A 114 21.70 3.44 -2.34
C ASP A 114 22.11 4.76 -3.02
N PHE A 115 21.32 5.22 -3.99
CA PHE A 115 21.56 6.50 -4.66
C PHE A 115 21.30 7.69 -3.73
N ILE A 116 20.24 7.66 -2.93
CA ILE A 116 19.98 8.68 -1.91
C ILE A 116 21.17 8.80 -0.94
N LYS A 117 21.70 7.67 -0.46
CA LYS A 117 22.92 7.65 0.38
C LYS A 117 24.14 8.23 -0.36
N LYS A 118 24.32 7.94 -1.65
CA LYS A 118 25.41 8.52 -2.48
C LYS A 118 25.30 10.04 -2.65
N LEU A 119 24.09 10.58 -2.59
CA LEU A 119 23.83 12.03 -2.57
C LEU A 119 24.07 12.67 -1.19
N ASN A 120 24.69 11.96 -0.24
CA ASN A 120 24.96 12.37 1.13
C ASN A 120 23.73 12.61 2.01
N TYR A 121 22.56 12.11 1.61
CA TYR A 121 21.40 12.06 2.50
C TYR A 121 21.49 10.86 3.44
N ARG A 122 21.04 11.04 4.67
CA ARG A 122 21.11 10.06 5.73
C ARG A 122 19.77 9.35 5.87
N ILE A 123 19.84 8.02 5.83
CA ILE A 123 18.79 7.09 6.24
C ILE A 123 19.45 6.18 7.26
N SER A 124 18.83 5.99 8.42
CA SER A 124 19.38 5.08 9.44
C SER A 124 19.49 3.66 8.88
N GLN A 125 20.43 2.86 9.39
CA GLN A 125 20.58 1.50 8.88
C GLN A 125 19.34 0.64 9.19
N SER A 126 18.72 0.83 10.36
CA SER A 126 17.45 0.19 10.72
C SER A 126 16.35 0.49 9.72
N ASP A 127 16.13 1.77 9.42
CA ASP A 127 15.10 2.21 8.47
C ASP A 127 15.36 1.70 7.06
N TYR A 128 16.63 1.71 6.65
CA TYR A 128 17.05 1.19 5.35
C TYR A 128 16.72 -0.30 5.23
N ASP A 129 17.06 -1.10 6.24
CA ASP A 129 16.82 -2.54 6.24
C ASP A 129 15.31 -2.85 6.32
N GLU A 130 14.57 -2.14 7.16
CA GLU A 130 13.13 -2.30 7.33
C GLU A 130 12.36 -1.99 6.04
N ILE A 131 12.67 -0.89 5.34
CA ILE A 131 12.08 -0.59 4.02
C ILE A 131 12.36 -1.72 3.02
N LEU A 132 13.55 -2.31 3.05
CA LEU A 132 13.89 -3.40 2.13
C LEU A 132 13.13 -4.68 2.45
N GLU A 133 12.90 -5.00 3.73
CA GLU A 133 12.05 -6.13 4.12
C GLU A 133 10.61 -5.93 3.64
N TRP A 134 10.04 -4.73 3.83
CA TRP A 134 8.74 -4.39 3.25
C TRP A 134 8.72 -4.55 1.73
N GLY A 135 9.78 -4.12 1.05
CA GLY A 135 9.93 -4.30 -0.40
C GLY A 135 10.01 -5.78 -0.82
N LYS A 136 10.60 -6.66 -0.01
CA LYS A 136 10.62 -8.11 -0.25
C LYS A 136 9.24 -8.72 -0.05
N LEU A 137 8.56 -8.37 1.04
CA LEU A 137 7.19 -8.79 1.30
C LEU A 137 6.30 -8.39 0.13
N ARG A 138 6.34 -7.12 -0.27
CA ARG A 138 5.61 -6.62 -1.42
C ARG A 138 5.81 -7.46 -2.68
N ASN A 139 7.06 -7.80 -3.00
CA ASN A 139 7.38 -8.60 -4.18
C ASN A 139 6.85 -10.03 -4.04
N ALA A 140 6.94 -10.62 -2.85
CA ALA A 140 6.38 -11.93 -2.59
C ALA A 140 4.86 -11.94 -2.82
N LEU A 141 4.13 -10.92 -2.35
CA LEU A 141 2.68 -10.79 -2.56
C LEU A 141 2.30 -10.59 -4.02
N SER A 142 3.16 -9.95 -4.82
CA SER A 142 2.96 -9.83 -6.27
C SER A 142 3.12 -11.16 -7.02
N HIS A 143 3.88 -12.11 -6.48
CA HIS A 143 4.14 -13.40 -7.10
C HIS A 143 3.29 -14.54 -6.52
N HIS A 144 2.73 -14.36 -5.33
CA HIS A 144 1.94 -15.34 -4.62
C HIS A 144 0.56 -14.75 -4.32
N PRO A 145 -0.40 -14.86 -5.24
CA PRO A 145 -1.72 -14.29 -5.02
C PRO A 145 -2.51 -15.03 -3.90
N PRO A 146 -3.34 -14.30 -3.12
CA PRO A 146 -4.16 -14.79 -1.99
C PRO A 146 -4.87 -16.12 -2.21
N GLU A 147 -5.51 -16.28 -3.37
CA GLU A 147 -6.39 -17.42 -3.68
C GLU A 147 -5.62 -18.72 -3.93
N GLN A 148 -4.34 -18.66 -4.29
CA GLN A 148 -3.53 -19.85 -4.63
C GLN A 148 -2.54 -20.23 -3.53
N TYR A 149 -1.91 -19.24 -2.90
CA TYR A 149 -0.75 -19.49 -2.04
C TYR A 149 -0.99 -19.14 -0.57
N ARG A 150 -2.14 -18.53 -0.24
CA ARG A 150 -2.39 -17.89 1.07
C ARG A 150 -1.16 -17.12 1.58
N PRO A 151 -0.60 -16.18 0.77
CA PRO A 151 0.38 -15.22 1.25
C PRO A 151 -0.08 -14.61 2.58
N CYS A 152 0.87 -14.25 3.45
CA CYS A 152 0.61 -13.88 4.84
C CYS A 152 -0.60 -12.93 5.03
N GLU A 153 -1.27 -13.07 6.17
CA GLU A 153 -2.39 -12.22 6.51
C GLU A 153 -1.90 -10.80 6.79
N LEU A 154 -2.19 -9.89 5.87
CA LEU A 154 -2.02 -8.47 6.08
C LEU A 154 -3.29 -7.86 6.64
N GLU A 155 -3.11 -6.97 7.61
CA GLU A 155 -4.17 -6.25 8.27
C GLU A 155 -3.90 -4.75 8.28
N GLU A 156 -4.86 -3.99 8.81
CA GLU A 156 -4.77 -2.53 8.90
C GLU A 156 -3.52 -2.07 9.65
N LYS A 157 -3.13 -2.79 10.71
CA LYS A 157 -1.93 -2.46 11.51
C LYS A 157 -0.64 -2.53 10.69
N ASP A 158 -0.54 -3.52 9.80
CA ASP A 158 0.65 -3.77 9.00
C ASP A 158 0.78 -2.67 7.93
N LEU A 159 -0.36 -2.32 7.29
CA LEU A 159 -0.40 -1.19 6.37
C LEU A 159 -0.06 0.13 7.08
N LYS A 160 -0.55 0.32 8.30
CA LYS A 160 -0.28 1.51 9.11
C LYS A 160 1.19 1.62 9.48
N GLU A 161 1.81 0.53 9.92
CA GLU A 161 3.24 0.47 10.23
C GLU A 161 4.07 0.88 9.01
N TYR A 162 3.79 0.31 7.85
CA TYR A 162 4.50 0.67 6.63
C TYR A 162 4.26 2.13 6.21
N TYR A 163 3.01 2.61 6.31
CA TYR A 163 2.64 4.00 6.07
C TYR A 163 3.45 4.97 6.94
N GLU A 164 3.52 4.72 8.25
CA GLU A 164 4.25 5.57 9.20
C GLU A 164 5.75 5.55 8.91
N LEU A 165 6.31 4.38 8.59
CA LEU A 165 7.72 4.22 8.23
C LEU A 165 8.08 5.07 7.00
N VAL A 166 7.39 4.88 5.87
CA VAL A 166 7.74 5.58 4.62
C VAL A 166 7.47 7.07 4.71
N LYS A 167 6.43 7.49 5.44
CA LYS A 167 6.12 8.90 5.66
C LYS A 167 7.24 9.57 6.46
N ARG A 168 7.61 9.01 7.62
CA ARG A 168 8.69 9.55 8.48
C ARG A 168 10.00 9.70 7.70
N ILE A 169 10.39 8.66 6.97
CA ILE A 169 11.66 8.69 6.21
C ILE A 169 11.62 9.73 5.10
N THR A 170 10.46 9.91 4.47
CA THR A 170 10.29 10.96 3.44
C THR A 170 10.39 12.35 4.06
N GLU A 171 9.74 12.58 5.20
CA GLU A 171 9.82 13.85 5.95
C GLU A 171 11.28 14.16 6.32
N ASP A 172 11.98 13.20 6.94
CA ASP A 172 13.39 13.34 7.32
C ASP A 172 14.30 13.69 6.13
N LEU A 173 14.06 13.10 4.96
CA LEU A 173 14.83 13.35 3.75
C LEU A 173 14.54 14.74 3.16
N LEU A 174 13.27 15.15 3.15
CA LEU A 174 12.88 16.49 2.69
C LEU A 174 13.45 17.58 3.59
N GLU A 175 13.41 17.40 4.90
CA GLU A 175 14.05 18.33 5.84
C GLU A 175 15.56 18.44 5.61
N GLN A 176 16.24 17.31 5.38
CA GLN A 176 17.67 17.31 5.05
C GLN A 176 17.94 18.10 3.76
N LYS A 177 17.07 17.98 2.76
CA LYS A 177 17.18 18.70 1.49
C LYS A 177 17.02 20.21 1.70
N GLU A 178 16.04 20.64 2.48
CA GLU A 178 15.86 22.04 2.83
C GLU A 178 17.09 22.61 3.55
N LYS A 179 17.62 21.87 4.55
CA LYS A 179 18.82 22.25 5.30
C LYS A 179 20.09 22.32 4.44
N ASN A 180 20.15 21.55 3.35
CA ASN A 180 21.27 21.54 2.38
C ASN A 180 21.16 22.66 1.35
N ASN A 181 19.95 23.13 1.05
CA ASN A 181 19.67 24.20 0.09
C ASN A 181 19.60 25.60 0.73
N ASP A 182 19.78 25.71 2.05
CA ASP A 182 19.77 26.99 2.76
C ASP A 182 20.99 27.86 2.35
N PRO A 183 20.78 29.00 1.68
CA PRO A 183 21.85 29.87 1.18
C PRO A 183 22.70 30.50 2.29
N THR A 184 22.22 30.51 3.54
CA THR A 184 22.98 31.05 4.70
C THR A 184 24.16 30.18 5.13
N LYS A 185 24.30 28.96 4.57
CA LYS A 185 25.44 28.06 4.79
C LYS A 185 26.49 28.09 3.68
N THR A 186 26.46 29.07 2.78
CA THR A 186 27.58 29.28 1.85
C THR A 186 28.78 29.80 2.66
N PRO A 187 29.89 29.04 2.80
CA PRO A 187 31.07 29.60 3.43
C PRO A 187 31.52 30.77 2.56
N MET A 188 31.56 31.98 3.14
CA MET A 188 32.25 33.11 2.53
C MET A 188 33.68 32.63 2.22
N ARG A 189 33.97 32.49 0.93
CA ARG A 189 35.34 32.32 0.43
C ARG A 189 36.00 33.66 0.34
#